data_AF-M5BVT3-F1
#
_entry.id   AF-M5BVT3-F1
#
_cell.length_a   1.000
_cell.length_b   1.000
_cell.length_c   1.000
_cell.angle_alpha   90.00
_cell.angle_beta   90.00
_cell.angle_gamma   90.00
#
_symmetry.space_group_name_H-M   'P 1'
#
loop_
_entity.id
_entity.type
_entity.pdbx_description
1 polymer ?
#
loop_
_entity_poly.entity_id
_entity_poly.type
_entity_poly.pdbx_seq_one_letter_code
_entity_poly.pdbx_strand_id
1 'polypeptide(L)'
;MQPGSARWTAPELLLEGAIKTKKSDIYALGMGGVPNRPMELKANEPGDQMWELLMSCWDKDPSSRPSARELIGSLALISTEEG
;
A
#
# COMPACT_ATOMS: atom_id res chain seq x y z
N MET A 1 -13.78 -16.94 18.01
CA MET A 1 -13.21 -16.19 16.85
C MET A 1 -12.00 -15.45 17.36
N GLN A 2 -10.80 -15.78 16.89
CA GLN A 2 -9.60 -15.07 17.35
C GLN A 2 -9.56 -13.67 16.75
N PRO A 3 -9.31 -12.61 17.54
CA PRO A 3 -9.14 -11.25 17.04
C PRO A 3 -7.75 -11.13 16.39
N GLY A 4 -7.61 -11.71 15.20
CA GLY A 4 -6.39 -11.64 14.41
C GLY A 4 -6.68 -10.98 13.07
N SER A 5 -5.89 -9.96 12.72
CA SER A 5 -5.81 -9.33 11.39
C SER A 5 -6.74 -8.15 11.04
N ALA A 6 -7.27 -7.40 12.03
CA ALA A 6 -7.88 -6.11 11.71
C ALA A 6 -6.84 -5.06 11.22
N ARG A 7 -5.57 -5.21 11.63
CA ARG A 7 -4.50 -4.23 11.35
C ARG A 7 -4.23 -4.01 9.86
N TRP A 8 -4.50 -5.02 9.03
CA TRP A 8 -4.21 -5.01 7.59
C TRP A 8 -5.47 -4.94 6.73
N THR A 9 -6.63 -4.74 7.38
CA THR A 9 -7.92 -4.72 6.70
C THR A 9 -8.19 -3.33 6.17
N ALA A 10 -8.51 -3.24 4.88
CA ALA A 10 -8.95 -1.99 4.26
C ALA A 10 -10.17 -1.41 5.01
N PRO A 11 -10.24 -0.09 5.26
CA PRO A 11 -11.25 0.50 6.13
C PRO A 11 -12.69 0.22 5.66
N GLU A 12 -12.91 0.12 4.35
CA GLU A 12 -14.22 -0.22 3.78
C GLU A 12 -14.68 -1.64 4.12
N LEU A 13 -13.78 -2.55 4.48
CA LEU A 13 -14.10 -3.93 4.87
C LEU A 13 -14.50 -4.07 6.33
N LEU A 14 -14.43 -3.00 7.13
CA LEU A 14 -14.94 -2.97 8.50
C LEU A 14 -16.46 -2.75 8.55
N LEU A 15 -17.07 -2.38 7.43
CA LEU A 15 -18.51 -2.20 7.30
C LEU A 15 -19.21 -3.55 7.19
N GLU A 16 -20.39 -3.66 7.81
CA GLU A 16 -21.21 -4.88 7.74
C GLU A 16 -21.62 -5.17 6.29
N GLY A 17 -21.44 -6.42 5.85
CA GLY A 17 -21.76 -6.84 4.48
C GLY A 17 -20.73 -6.46 3.41
N ALA A 18 -19.58 -5.88 3.79
CA ALA A 18 -18.54 -5.52 2.84
C ALA A 18 -17.89 -6.76 2.17
N ILE A 19 -17.69 -6.67 0.85
CA ILE A 19 -17.07 -7.72 0.03
C ILE A 19 -15.61 -7.35 -0.25
N LYS A 20 -14.69 -8.31 -0.10
CA LYS A 20 -13.29 -8.13 -0.52
C LYS A 20 -13.19 -7.79 -2.01
N THR A 21 -12.35 -6.83 -2.34
CA THR A 21 -12.09 -6.39 -3.71
C THR A 21 -10.60 -6.38 -4.02
N LYS A 22 -10.24 -6.33 -5.31
CA LYS A 22 -8.85 -6.14 -5.74
C LYS A 22 -8.20 -4.90 -5.11
N LYS A 23 -8.97 -3.84 -4.86
CA LYS A 23 -8.48 -2.62 -4.20
C LYS A 23 -8.21 -2.83 -2.71
N SER A 24 -8.94 -3.72 -2.06
CA SER A 24 -8.65 -4.10 -0.67
C SER A 24 -7.37 -4.92 -0.54
N ASP A 25 -7.01 -5.71 -1.56
CA ASP A 25 -5.71 -6.42 -1.60
C ASP A 25 -4.54 -5.44 -1.74
N ILE A 26 -4.69 -4.40 -2.57
CA ILE A 26 -3.69 -3.32 -2.72
C ILE A 26 -3.45 -2.58 -1.39
N TYR A 27 -4.51 -2.32 -0.63
CA TYR A 27 -4.39 -1.71 0.70
C TYR A 27 -3.58 -2.59 1.66
N ALA A 28 -3.91 -3.89 1.72
CA ALA A 28 -3.23 -4.84 2.58
C ALA A 28 -1.75 -5.00 2.21
N LEU A 29 -1.41 -4.94 0.92
CA LEU A 29 -0.05 -5.16 0.43
C LEU A 29 0.97 -4.16 0.98
N GLY A 30 0.64 -2.87 0.99
CA GLY A 30 1.61 -1.93 1.55
C GLY A 30 1.60 -1.97 3.08
N MET A 31 0.49 -2.32 3.74
CA MET A 31 0.37 -2.19 5.19
C MET A 31 1.23 -3.26 5.91
N GLY A 32 2.49 -2.89 6.19
CA GLY A 32 3.38 -3.53 7.17
C GLY A 32 3.41 -2.81 8.52
N GLY A 33 2.60 -1.75 8.65
CA GLY A 33 2.29 -1.05 9.90
C GLY A 33 3.16 0.16 10.08
N VAL A 34 2.89 1.26 9.37
CA VAL A 34 3.64 2.49 9.65
C VAL A 34 2.83 3.76 9.47
N PRO A 35 2.65 4.56 10.54
CA PRO A 35 2.34 5.99 10.46
C PRO A 35 3.58 6.86 10.14
N ASN A 36 4.77 6.24 9.97
CA ASN A 36 6.04 6.90 9.70
C ASN A 36 6.75 6.24 8.50
N ARG A 37 7.61 6.97 7.81
CA ARG A 37 8.45 6.36 6.77
C ARG A 37 9.43 5.34 7.40
N PRO A 38 9.56 4.11 6.85
CA PRO A 38 10.60 3.15 7.27
C PRO A 38 12.00 3.76 7.18
N MET A 39 12.87 3.47 8.15
CA MET A 39 14.24 4.01 8.18
C MET A 39 15.10 3.49 7.02
N GLU A 40 14.72 2.34 6.44
CA GLU A 40 15.34 1.71 5.28
C GLU A 40 15.10 2.52 4.00
N LEU A 41 14.01 3.28 3.93
CA LEU A 41 13.74 4.20 2.83
C LEU A 41 14.48 5.52 3.07
N LYS A 42 15.72 5.59 2.57
CA LYS A 42 16.57 6.80 2.59
C LYS A 42 15.80 8.02 2.05
N ALA A 43 16.05 9.20 2.61
CA ALA A 43 15.53 10.48 2.09
C ALA A 43 16.30 10.91 0.83
N ASN A 44 16.07 10.17 -0.24
CA ASN A 44 16.56 10.43 -1.59
C ASN A 44 15.42 10.18 -2.58
N GLU A 45 15.62 10.53 -3.85
CA GLU A 45 14.57 10.43 -4.88
C GLU A 45 13.95 9.02 -4.97
N PRO A 46 14.71 7.91 -5.08
CA PRO A 46 14.10 6.56 -5.13
C PRO A 46 13.33 6.19 -3.86
N GLY A 47 13.84 6.60 -2.69
CA GLY A 47 13.17 6.37 -1.42
C GLY A 47 11.89 7.20 -1.26
N ASP A 48 11.89 8.44 -1.78
CA ASP A 48 10.73 9.33 -1.80
C ASP A 48 9.65 8.75 -2.71
N GLN A 49 10.02 8.31 -3.92
CA GLN A 49 9.11 7.66 -4.87
C GLN A 49 8.52 6.36 -4.31
N MET A 50 9.33 5.52 -3.64
CA MET A 50 8.84 4.32 -2.97
C MET A 50 7.85 4.66 -1.86
N TRP A 51 8.15 5.69 -1.06
CA TRP A 51 7.26 6.13 0.02
C TRP A 51 5.93 6.65 -0.51
N GLU A 52 5.94 7.47 -1.56
CA GLU A 52 4.74 7.95 -2.24
C GLU A 52 3.90 6.80 -2.82
N LEU A 53 4.54 5.81 -3.44
CA LEU A 53 3.85 4.64 -3.96
C LEU A 53 3.16 3.84 -2.84
N LEU A 54 3.83 3.62 -1.71
CA LEU A 54 3.24 2.98 -0.53
C LEU A 54 2.05 3.78 0.01
N MET A 55 2.16 5.11 0.07
CA MET A 55 1.06 5.98 0.49
C MET A 55 -0.15 5.88 -0.44
N SER A 56 0.06 5.85 -1.76
CA SER A 56 -1.03 5.69 -2.73
C SER A 56 -1.79 4.37 -2.55
N CYS A 57 -1.12 3.32 -2.10
CA CYS A 57 -1.74 2.02 -1.83
C CYS A 57 -2.64 2.06 -0.58
N TRP A 58 -2.34 2.94 0.38
CA TRP A 58 -3.11 3.10 1.63
C TRP A 58 -4.13 4.22 1.57
N ASP A 59 -4.45 4.71 0.38
CA ASP A 59 -5.50 5.71 0.25
C ASP A 59 -6.82 5.17 0.81
N LYS A 60 -7.49 6.01 1.61
CA LYS A 60 -8.81 5.70 2.16
C LYS A 60 -9.83 5.50 1.06
N ASP A 61 -9.69 6.23 -0.05
CA ASP A 61 -10.48 6.06 -1.26
C ASP A 61 -9.92 4.89 -2.10
N PRO A 62 -10.68 3.79 -2.29
CA PRO A 62 -10.25 2.67 -3.11
C PRO A 62 -9.99 3.04 -4.59
N SER A 63 -10.57 4.13 -5.08
CA SER A 63 -10.39 4.59 -6.46
C SER A 63 -9.03 5.23 -6.69
N SER A 64 -8.48 5.92 -5.68
CA SER A 64 -7.15 6.53 -5.68
C SER A 64 -6.01 5.51 -5.63
N ARG A 65 -6.28 4.30 -5.11
CA ARG A 65 -5.27 3.22 -5.05
C ARG A 65 -4.88 2.79 -6.46
N PRO A 66 -3.61 2.48 -6.76
CA PRO A 66 -3.23 1.93 -8.05
C PRO A 66 -3.87 0.55 -8.27
N SER A 67 -3.92 0.10 -9.52
CA SER A 67 -4.11 -1.31 -9.85
C SER A 67 -2.81 -2.09 -9.59
N ALA A 68 -2.90 -3.42 -9.49
CA ALA A 68 -1.73 -4.27 -9.37
C ALA A 68 -0.76 -4.08 -10.56
N ARG A 69 -1.28 -3.81 -11.76
CA ARG A 69 -0.45 -3.57 -12.95
C ARG A 69 0.34 -2.26 -12.83
N GLU A 70 -0.32 -1.19 -12.39
CA GLU A 70 0.34 0.11 -12.17
C GLU A 70 1.36 0.01 -11.04
N LEU A 71 1.00 -0.63 -9.92
CA LEU A 71 1.90 -0.91 -8.81
C LEU A 71 3.19 -1.61 -9.27
N ILE A 72 3.06 -2.72 -10.01
CA ILE A 72 4.21 -3.48 -10.51
C ILE A 72 5.06 -2.62 -11.47
N GLY A 73 4.42 -1.79 -12.30
CA GLY A 73 5.11 -0.86 -13.19
C GLY A 73 5.94 0.16 -12.42
N SER A 74 5.36 0.81 -11.42
CA SER A 74 6.06 1.76 -10.55
C SER A 74 7.18 1.10 -9.75
N LEU A 75 6.93 -0.07 -9.17
CA LEU A 75 7.95 -0.84 -8.43
C LEU A 75 9.14 -1.19 -9.32
N ALA A 76 8.91 -1.59 -10.57
CA ALA A 76 9.97 -1.90 -11.51
C ALA A 76 10.84 -0.68 -11.82
N LEU A 77 10.24 0.50 -12.03
CA LEU A 77 10.97 1.74 -12.30
C LEU A 77 11.84 2.17 -11.11
N ILE A 78 11.27 2.16 -9.91
CA ILE A 78 11.97 2.58 -8.69
C ILE A 78 13.12 1.61 -8.37
N SER A 79 12.95 0.32 -8.65
CA SER A 79 13.97 -0.71 -8.40
C SER A 79 15.12 -0.69 -9.41
N THR A 80 14.99 0.03 -10.52
CA THR A 80 16.02 0.12 -11.57
C THR A 80 16.92 1.35 -11.47
N GLU A 81 16.65 2.27 -10.54
CA GLU A 81 17.43 3.50 -10.30
C GLU A 81 18.68 3.28 -9.40
N GLU A 82 19.16 2.04 -9.31
CA GLU A 82 20.41 1.67 -8.63
C GLU A 82 21.28 0.88 -9.63
N GLY A 83 22.14 1.62 -10.33
CA GLY A 83 23.20 1.12 -11.21
C GLY A 83 24.34 2.13 -11.29
#